data_AF-A0A953UWX9-F1
#
_entry.id   AF-A0A953UWX9-F1
#
_cell.length_a   1.000
_cell.length_b   1.000
_cell.length_c   1.000
_cell.angle_alpha   90.00
_cell.angle_beta   90.00
_cell.angle_gamma   90.00
#
_symmetry.space_group_name_H-M   'P 1'
#
loop_
_entity.id
_entity.type
_entity.pdbx_description
1 polymer ?
#
loop_
_entity_poly.entity_id
_entity_poly.type
_entity_poly.pdbx_seq_one_letter_code
_entity_poly.pdbx_strand_id
1 'polypeptide(L)'
;MSDNVVGMLCYVTIVPAIIFLVMEPYNKSRFVRFHAFQMIFFSVAWIVIWIALSFIGMVPVLGWLTLLIWPLLGLGGLIIWIILLIKANQGQMFKLPLIGDLAEKQANAI
;
A
#
# COMPACT_ATOMS: atom_id res chain seq x y z
N MET A 1 -3.61 -13.22 17.07
CA MET A 1 -4.51 -13.18 15.89
C MET A 1 -3.86 -14.01 14.79
N SER A 2 -4.62 -14.53 13.82
CA SER A 2 -4.01 -15.22 12.68
C SER A 2 -3.26 -14.23 11.79
N ASP A 3 -2.17 -14.68 11.18
CA ASP A 3 -1.31 -13.86 10.32
C ASP A 3 -2.10 -13.22 9.18
N ASN A 4 -3.10 -13.89 8.63
CA ASN A 4 -3.98 -13.36 7.57
C ASN A 4 -4.73 -12.11 8.02
N VAL A 5 -5.30 -12.12 9.24
CA VAL A 5 -6.02 -10.97 9.79
C VAL A 5 -5.04 -9.82 10.09
N VAL A 6 -3.86 -10.14 10.61
CA VAL A 6 -2.81 -9.13 10.89
C VAL A 6 -2.29 -8.50 9.60
N GLY A 7 -2.06 -9.31 8.56
CA GLY A 7 -1.69 -8.85 7.22
C GLY A 7 -2.76 -7.96 6.59
N MET A 8 -4.05 -8.29 6.78
CA MET A 8 -5.14 -7.39 6.39
C MET A 8 -5.09 -6.07 7.17
N LEU A 9 -4.91 -6.12 8.49
CA LEU A 9 -4.85 -4.92 9.33
C LEU A 9 -3.68 -4.00 8.98
N CYS A 10 -2.59 -4.53 8.41
CA CYS A 10 -1.51 -3.71 7.88
C CYS A 10 -2.00 -2.66 6.88
N TYR A 11 -3.08 -2.90 6.14
CA TYR A 11 -3.59 -1.96 5.14
C TYR A 11 -4.55 -0.89 5.71
N VAL A 12 -4.98 -0.99 6.97
CA VAL A 12 -5.95 -0.02 7.52
C VAL A 12 -5.38 1.40 7.51
N THR A 13 -4.14 1.56 7.99
CA THR A 13 -3.33 2.77 7.84
C THR A 13 -1.85 2.39 7.87
N ILE A 14 -0.96 3.37 7.72
CA ILE A 14 0.48 3.14 7.89
C ILE A 14 0.86 2.76 9.34
N VAL A 15 0.02 3.09 10.33
CA VAL A 15 0.33 2.91 11.75
C VAL A 15 0.36 1.42 12.12
N PRO A 16 -0.68 0.59 11.85
CA PRO A 16 -0.61 -0.86 12.05
C PRO A 16 0.55 -1.52 11.30
N ALA A 17 0.83 -1.12 10.05
CA ALA A 17 1.94 -1.67 9.29
C ALA A 17 3.28 -1.51 10.02
N ILE A 18 3.58 -0.29 10.50
CA ILE A 18 4.81 -0.02 11.26
C ILE A 18 4.82 -0.80 12.57
N ILE A 19 3.69 -0.79 13.30
CA ILE A 19 3.57 -1.49 14.58
C ILE A 19 3.85 -2.99 14.42
N PHE A 20 3.28 -3.66 13.41
CA PHE A 20 3.48 -5.09 13.19
C PHE A 20 4.87 -5.46 12.67
N LEU A 21 5.63 -4.51 12.10
CA LEU A 21 7.03 -4.72 11.74
C LEU A 21 7.97 -4.77 12.95
N VAL A 22 7.57 -4.19 14.08
CA VAL A 22 8.43 -4.13 15.29
C VAL A 22 7.90 -4.97 16.45
N MET A 23 6.63 -5.34 16.44
CA MET A 23 5.99 -6.09 17.52
C MET A 23 6.15 -7.60 17.35
N GLU A 24 6.67 -8.28 18.37
CA GLU A 24 6.62 -9.75 18.44
C GLU A 24 5.19 -10.25 18.72
N PRO A 25 4.80 -11.45 18.22
CA PRO A 25 5.56 -12.31 17.31
C PRO A 25 5.40 -11.91 15.82
N TYR A 26 4.62 -10.87 15.52
CA TYR A 26 4.22 -10.51 14.17
C TYR A 26 5.40 -10.11 13.27
N ASN A 27 6.42 -9.46 13.83
CA ASN A 27 7.64 -9.10 13.14
C ASN A 27 8.50 -10.31 12.70
N LYS A 28 8.22 -11.52 13.20
CA LYS A 28 8.87 -12.77 12.77
C LYS A 28 8.12 -13.46 11.63
N SER A 29 6.85 -13.10 11.39
CA SER A 29 6.06 -13.65 10.29
C SER A 29 6.43 -12.98 8.98
N ARG A 30 7.04 -13.75 8.06
CA ARG A 30 7.29 -13.31 6.68
C ARG A 30 6.03 -12.76 6.00
N PHE A 31 4.88 -13.38 6.25
CA PHE A 31 3.60 -12.98 5.68
C PHE A 31 3.17 -11.59 6.17
N VAL A 32 3.21 -11.35 7.48
CA VAL A 32 2.85 -10.06 8.06
C VAL A 32 3.82 -8.97 7.58
N ARG A 33 5.12 -9.26 7.57
CA ARG A 33 6.14 -8.33 7.08
C ARG A 33 5.90 -7.93 5.63
N PHE A 34 5.56 -8.88 4.75
CA PHE A 34 5.24 -8.57 3.35
C PHE A 34 4.11 -7.54 3.24
N HIS A 35 3.00 -7.77 3.94
CA HIS A 35 1.85 -6.87 3.88
C HIS A 35 2.14 -5.51 4.52
N ALA A 36 2.90 -5.48 5.61
CA ALA A 36 3.32 -4.23 6.23
C ALA A 36 4.22 -3.40 5.29
N PHE A 37 5.25 -4.00 4.69
CA PHE A 37 6.10 -3.30 3.72
C PHE A 37 5.33 -2.88 2.46
N GLN A 38 4.45 -3.74 1.94
CA GLN A 38 3.64 -3.39 0.77
C GLN A 38 2.72 -2.20 1.06
N MET A 39 2.12 -2.10 2.26
CA MET A 39 1.33 -0.91 2.63
C MET A 39 2.18 0.35 2.75
N ILE A 40 3.39 0.25 3.33
CA ILE A 40 4.32 1.39 3.41
C ILE A 40 4.68 1.88 2.01
N PHE A 41 5.08 0.97 1.10
CA PHE A 41 5.43 1.34 -0.27
C PHE A 41 4.23 1.83 -1.08
N PHE A 42 3.05 1.25 -0.88
CA PHE A 42 1.80 1.73 -1.49
C PHE A 42 1.51 3.17 -1.05
N SER A 43 1.68 3.47 0.24
CA SER A 43 1.47 4.82 0.78
C SER A 43 2.48 5.82 0.22
N VAL A 44 3.76 5.44 0.13
CA VAL A 44 4.81 6.28 -0.49
C VAL A 44 4.50 6.53 -1.98
N ALA A 45 4.13 5.50 -2.73
CA ALA A 45 3.75 5.64 -4.14
C ALA A 45 2.54 6.59 -4.30
N TRP A 46 1.54 6.49 -3.43
CA TRP A 46 0.39 7.38 -3.43
C TRP A 46 0.78 8.85 -3.18
N ILE A 47 1.66 9.11 -2.22
CA ILE A 47 2.18 10.46 -1.94
C ILE A 47 2.94 11.01 -3.15
N VAL A 48 3.79 10.20 -3.81
CA VAL A 48 4.52 10.62 -5.00
C VAL A 48 3.58 11.01 -6.14
N ILE A 49 2.55 10.18 -6.41
CA ILE A 49 1.51 10.50 -7.40
C ILE A 49 0.81 11.80 -7.04
N TRP A 50 0.49 11.99 -5.75
CA TRP A 50 -0.21 13.18 -5.29
C TRP A 50 0.58 14.47 -5.45
N ILE A 51 1.87 14.44 -5.10
CA ILE A 51 2.79 15.57 -5.32
C ILE A 51 2.90 15.88 -6.81
N ALA A 52 3.11 14.86 -7.66
CA ALA A 52 3.26 15.04 -9.11
C ALA A 52 2.02 15.70 -9.76
N LEU A 53 0.82 15.24 -9.39
CA LEU A 53 -0.43 15.81 -9.89
C LEU A 53 -0.69 17.22 -9.34
N SER A 54 -0.24 17.52 -8.12
CA SER A 54 -0.36 18.87 -7.55
C SER A 54 0.44 19.89 -8.37
N PHE A 55 1.64 19.53 -8.85
CA PHE A 55 2.41 20.40 -9.75
C PHE A 55 1.74 20.59 -11.11
N ILE A 56 1.16 19.53 -11.69
CA ILE A 56 0.40 19.63 -12.95
C ILE A 56 -0.82 20.54 -12.77
N GLY A 57 -1.47 20.47 -11.61
CA GLY A 57 -2.61 21.31 -11.24
C GLY A 57 -2.31 22.82 -11.24
N MET A 58 -1.06 23.21 -11.04
CA MET A 58 -0.65 24.62 -11.01
C MET A 58 -0.46 25.22 -12.41
N VAL A 59 -0.34 24.39 -13.45
CA VAL A 59 -0.12 24.88 -14.82
C VAL A 59 -1.46 25.30 -15.44
N PRO A 60 -1.61 26.55 -15.91
CA PRO A 60 -2.82 26.99 -16.59
C PRO A 60 -3.16 26.07 -17.77
N VAL A 61 -4.45 25.85 -18.02
CA VAL A 61 -4.96 24.90 -19.03
C VAL A 61 -4.74 23.42 -18.69
N LEU A 62 -3.53 22.99 -18.32
CA LEU A 62 -3.27 21.59 -17.92
C LEU A 62 -3.93 21.22 -16.57
N GLY A 63 -4.11 22.19 -15.67
CA GLY A 63 -4.77 21.98 -14.39
C GLY A 63 -6.20 21.43 -14.53
N TRP A 64 -6.91 21.75 -15.61
CA TRP A 64 -8.26 21.20 -15.84
C TRP A 64 -8.26 19.68 -16.03
N LEU A 65 -7.18 19.09 -16.55
CA LEU A 65 -7.06 17.64 -16.69
C LEU A 65 -7.07 16.93 -15.33
N THR A 66 -6.56 17.60 -14.29
CA THR A 66 -6.54 17.01 -12.94
C THR A 66 -7.95 16.77 -12.39
N LEU A 67 -8.96 17.54 -12.82
CA LEU A 67 -10.36 17.35 -12.42
C LEU A 67 -10.93 16.00 -12.88
N LEU A 68 -10.45 15.46 -13.99
CA LEU A 68 -10.84 14.16 -14.51
C LEU A 68 -9.95 13.04 -13.97
N ILE A 69 -8.65 13.30 -13.84
CA ILE A 69 -7.67 12.30 -13.40
C ILE A 69 -7.87 11.96 -11.91
N TRP A 70 -8.17 12.94 -11.05
CA TRP A 70 -8.27 12.74 -9.61
C TRP A 70 -9.34 11.71 -9.21
N PRO A 71 -10.60 11.80 -9.68
CA PRO A 71 -11.62 10.81 -9.36
C PRO A 71 -11.26 9.41 -9.84
N LEU A 72 -10.67 9.29 -11.05
CA LEU A 72 -10.30 8.00 -11.63
C LEU A 72 -9.17 7.33 -10.85
N LEU A 73 -8.12 8.08 -10.50
CA LEU A 73 -7.04 7.57 -9.66
C LEU A 73 -7.53 7.25 -8.25
N GLY A 74 -8.36 8.12 -7.65
CA GLY A 74 -8.98 7.88 -6.35
C GLY A 74 -9.76 6.57 -6.31
N LEU A 75 -10.62 6.36 -7.31
CA LEU A 75 -11.42 5.13 -7.42
C LEU A 75 -10.54 3.90 -7.70
N GLY A 76 -9.57 4.01 -8.62
CA GLY A 76 -8.63 2.93 -8.92
C GLY A 76 -7.78 2.54 -7.72
N GLY A 77 -7.25 3.53 -6.99
CA GLY A 77 -6.50 3.35 -5.75
C GLY A 77 -7.33 2.69 -4.65
N LEU A 78 -8.60 3.11 -4.49
CA LEU A 78 -9.54 2.49 -3.57
C LEU A 78 -9.81 1.02 -3.92
N ILE A 79 -10.06 0.72 -5.20
CA ILE A 79 -10.27 -0.65 -5.68
C ILE A 79 -9.04 -1.51 -5.39
N ILE A 80 -7.84 -1.04 -5.73
CA ILE A 80 -6.58 -1.75 -5.46
C ILE A 80 -6.44 -2.00 -3.95
N TRP A 81 -6.65 -0.99 -3.12
CA TRP A 81 -6.56 -1.09 -1.67
C TRP A 81 -7.53 -2.12 -1.08
N ILE A 82 -8.79 -2.14 -1.55
CA ILE A 82 -9.78 -3.17 -1.16
C ILE A 82 -9.32 -4.57 -1.58
N ILE A 83 -8.79 -4.73 -2.79
CA ILE A 83 -8.25 -6.01 -3.25
C ILE A 83 -7.13 -6.49 -2.31
N LEU A 84 -6.22 -5.61 -1.91
CA LEU A 84 -5.13 -5.95 -1.00
C LEU A 84 -5.65 -6.44 0.37
N LEU A 85 -6.65 -5.76 0.94
CA LEU A 85 -7.31 -6.17 2.18
C LEU A 85 -7.89 -7.59 2.07
N ILE A 86 -8.70 -7.82 1.03
CA ILE A 86 -9.37 -9.11 0.80
C ILE A 86 -8.32 -10.21 0.61
N LYS A 87 -7.30 -9.96 -0.21
CA LYS A 87 -6.24 -10.93 -0.51
C LYS A 87 -5.41 -11.28 0.71
N ALA A 88 -5.06 -10.30 1.54
CA ALA A 88 -4.35 -10.55 2.78
C ALA A 88 -5.20 -11.38 3.77
N ASN A 89 -6.50 -11.08 3.89
CA ASN A 89 -7.40 -11.86 4.74
C ASN A 89 -7.58 -13.31 4.23
N GLN A 90 -7.47 -13.53 2.93
CA GLN A 90 -7.44 -14.85 2.29
C GLN A 90 -6.08 -15.56 2.41
N GLY A 91 -5.07 -14.95 3.05
CA GLY A 91 -3.73 -15.53 3.19
C GLY A 91 -2.88 -15.44 1.91
N GLN A 92 -3.21 -14.54 1.00
CA GLN A 92 -2.52 -14.38 -0.29
C GLN A 92 -1.59 -13.17 -0.28
N MET A 93 -0.31 -13.40 -0.59
CA MET A 93 0.67 -12.33 -0.86
C MET A 93 0.52 -11.80 -2.28
N PHE A 94 -0.61 -11.14 -2.55
CA PHE A 94 -0.86 -10.49 -3.84
C PHE A 94 0.13 -9.35 -4.03
N LYS A 95 1.06 -9.50 -4.99
CA LYS A 95 2.10 -8.52 -5.29
C LYS A 95 1.59 -7.47 -6.26
N LEU A 96 1.71 -6.21 -5.87
CA LEU A 96 1.55 -5.11 -6.81
C LEU A 96 2.79 -4.98 -7.69
N PRO A 97 2.64 -4.58 -8.97
CA PRO A 97 3.79 -4.31 -9.83
C PRO A 97 4.75 -3.31 -9.18
N LEU A 98 6.06 -3.55 -9.32
CA LEU A 98 7.15 -2.78 -8.72
C LEU A 98 7.23 -2.85 -7.18
N ILE A 99 6.19 -2.41 -6.47
CA ILE A 99 6.24 -2.31 -5.00
C ILE A 99 6.09 -3.65 -4.28
N GLY A 100 5.45 -4.64 -4.90
CA GLY A 100 5.32 -5.99 -4.34
C GLY A 100 6.65 -6.74 -4.26
N ASP A 101 7.51 -6.57 -5.27
CA ASP A 101 8.85 -7.18 -5.26
C ASP A 101 9.76 -6.52 -4.21
N LEU A 102 9.63 -5.19 -4.03
CA LEU A 102 10.29 -4.48 -2.94
C LEU A 102 9.83 -4.97 -1.58
N ALA A 103 8.51 -5.15 -1.40
CA ALA A 103 7.93 -5.65 -0.16
C ALA A 103 8.40 -7.07 0.15
N GLU A 104 8.45 -7.95 -0.86
CA GLU A 104 8.97 -9.30 -0.70
C GLU A 104 10.46 -9.30 -0.32
N LYS A 105 11.27 -8.49 -0.98
CA LYS A 105 12.70 -8.37 -0.65
C LYS A 105 12.89 -7.98 0.82
N GLN A 106 12.14 -6.99 1.31
CA GLN A 106 12.21 -6.57 2.71
C GLN A 106 11.65 -7.61 3.68
N ALA A 107 10.59 -8.33 3.30
CA ALA A 107 10.04 -9.41 4.12
C ALA A 107 10.98 -10.62 4.26
N ASN A 108 11.87 -10.82 3.28
CA ASN A 108 12.90 -11.86 3.29
C ASN A 108 14.20 -11.45 3.97
N ALA A 109 14.46 -10.14 4.10
CA ALA A 109 15.65 -9.66 4.80
C ALA A 109 15.54 -10.02 6.28
N ILE A 110 16.34 -10.97 6.76
CA ILE A 110 16.54 -11.28 8.17
C ILE A 110 18.02 -11.10 8.44
#